data_AF-A0A424N7W4-F1
#
_entry.id   AF-A0A424N7W4-F1
#
_cell.length_a   1.000
_cell.length_b   1.000
_cell.length_c   1.000
_cell.angle_alpha   90.00
_cell.angle_beta   90.00
_cell.angle_gamma   90.00
#
_symmetry.space_group_name_H-M   'P 1'
#
loop_
_entity.id
_entity.type
_entity.pdbx_description
1 polymer ?
#
loop_
_entity_poly.entity_id
_entity_poly.type
_entity_poly.pdbx_seq_one_letter_code
_entity_poly.pdbx_strand_id
1 'polypeptide(L)'
;MVDTNTEIKAGYLRVTNSFTNEALALRDLSAGVFNETNDNNQLMNFGFSLNVGEVMSSEYSAKEIVVRADLKNLDIATLQKFYTAGGYDVIGENTEEFLPLFSASPEVNVTEISGFTSHGQISGHLLTKLSGITSLPMDLGNPVFWLSKATVDAKLLLEEELVIWLTQEFPLIDPSMLLQFATQQGDGAYELRFELKDSEAILNGFPLAL
;
A
#
# COMPACT_ATOMS: atom_id res chain seq x y z
N MET A 1 24.40 5.26 5.54
CA MET A 1 23.22 5.92 6.13
C MET A 1 23.14 5.50 7.58
N VAL A 2 22.47 6.26 8.44
CA VAL A 2 22.28 5.88 9.85
C VAL A 2 20.87 5.31 9.97
N ASP A 3 20.71 4.22 10.70
CA ASP A 3 19.39 3.67 11.00
C ASP A 3 18.61 4.69 11.84
N THR A 4 17.34 4.92 11.49
CA THR A 4 16.51 5.88 12.20
C THR A 4 15.16 5.28 12.54
N ASN A 5 14.62 5.69 13.69
CA ASN A 5 13.24 5.44 14.07
C ASN A 5 12.69 6.76 14.61
N THR A 6 11.71 7.31 13.91
CA THR A 6 11.09 8.59 14.23
C THR A 6 9.62 8.35 14.54
N GLU A 7 9.15 8.88 15.67
CA GLU A 7 7.75 8.77 16.07
C GLU A 7 7.20 10.15 16.47
N ILE A 8 5.98 10.45 16.02
CA ILE A 8 5.19 11.61 16.39
C ILE A 8 3.94 11.09 17.09
N LYS A 9 3.66 11.62 18.29
CA LYS A 9 2.45 11.31 19.06
C LYS A 9 1.74 12.60 19.44
N ALA A 10 0.44 12.68 19.19
CA ALA A 10 -0.40 13.79 19.58
C ALA A 10 -1.73 13.28 20.13
N GLY A 11 -2.06 13.64 21.37
CA GLY A 11 -3.35 13.28 21.96
C GLY A 11 -4.53 13.98 21.27
N TYR A 12 -4.30 15.17 20.72
CA TYR A 12 -5.31 15.93 19.99
C TYR A 12 -4.68 16.84 18.93
N LEU A 13 -5.22 16.80 17.72
CA LEU A 13 -4.93 17.75 16.64
C LEU A 13 -6.24 18.31 16.12
N ARG A 14 -6.31 19.63 15.90
CA ARG A 14 -7.48 20.26 15.26
C ARG A 14 -7.01 21.25 14.21
N VAL A 15 -7.56 21.11 13.01
CA VAL A 15 -7.37 22.05 11.90
C VAL A 15 -8.73 22.67 11.60
N THR A 16 -8.80 23.99 11.56
CA THR A 16 -10.03 24.73 11.26
C THR A 16 -9.84 25.55 9.99
N ASN A 17 -10.77 25.44 9.06
CA ASN A 17 -10.83 26.30 7.88
C ASN A 17 -11.35 27.69 8.28
N SER A 18 -10.55 28.74 8.10
CA SER A 18 -10.92 30.10 8.49
C SER A 18 -12.08 30.71 7.68
N PHE A 19 -12.40 30.15 6.52
CA PHE A 19 -13.46 30.64 5.63
C PHE A 19 -14.80 29.91 5.88
N THR A 20 -14.78 28.59 6.04
CA THR A 20 -16.00 27.78 6.26
C THR A 20 -16.30 27.54 7.74
N ASN A 21 -15.32 27.79 8.63
CA ASN A 21 -15.35 27.45 10.05
C ASN A 21 -15.51 25.95 10.34
N GLU A 22 -15.35 25.10 9.33
CA GLU A 22 -15.30 23.64 9.47
C GLU A 22 -13.99 23.23 10.14
N ALA A 23 -14.07 22.17 10.93
CA ALA A 23 -12.90 21.64 11.62
C ALA A 23 -12.75 20.14 11.37
N LEU A 24 -11.51 19.73 11.14
CA LEU A 24 -11.06 18.35 11.25
C LEU A 24 -10.34 18.19 12.60
N ALA A 25 -10.80 17.24 13.41
CA ALA A 25 -10.20 16.90 14.67
C ALA A 25 -9.72 15.44 14.65
N LEU A 26 -8.50 15.21 15.12
CA LEU A 26 -7.90 13.88 15.31
C LEU A 26 -7.61 13.70 16.81
N ARG A 27 -7.87 12.51 17.34
CA ARG A 27 -7.48 12.09 18.69
C ARG A 27 -6.60 10.86 18.63
N ASP A 28 -5.69 10.78 19.61
CA ASP A 28 -4.77 9.66 19.77
C ASP A 28 -4.02 9.35 18.47
N LEU A 29 -3.46 10.40 17.85
CA LEU A 29 -2.63 10.28 16.67
C LEU A 29 -1.26 9.75 17.08
N SER A 30 -0.82 8.70 16.42
CA SER A 30 0.59 8.32 16.35
C SER A 30 1.00 8.05 14.92
N ALA A 31 2.16 8.56 14.52
CA ALA A 31 2.75 8.31 13.22
C ALA A 31 4.22 7.98 13.42
N GLY A 32 4.73 6.98 12.71
CA GLY A 32 6.10 6.54 12.82
C GLY A 32 6.69 6.22 11.46
N VAL A 33 7.96 6.55 11.30
CA VAL A 33 8.77 6.10 10.16
C VAL A 33 10.07 5.52 10.68
N PHE A 34 10.55 4.45 10.05
CA PHE A 34 11.86 3.89 10.35
C PHE A 34 12.61 3.54 9.08
N ASN A 35 13.93 3.49 9.19
CA ASN A 35 14.80 2.85 8.22
C ASN A 35 15.85 2.02 8.93
N GLU A 36 16.13 0.85 8.37
CA GLU A 36 17.16 -0.07 8.86
C GLU A 36 17.99 -0.55 7.68
N THR A 37 19.29 -0.59 7.86
CA THR A 37 20.23 -1.11 6.88
C THR A 37 20.64 -2.54 7.24
N ASN A 38 20.93 -3.36 6.24
CA ASN A 38 21.45 -4.71 6.46
C ASN A 38 22.93 -4.68 6.91
N ASP A 39 23.47 -5.82 7.36
CA ASP A 39 24.82 -5.92 7.95
C ASP A 39 25.96 -5.35 7.09
N ASN A 40 25.82 -5.38 5.76
CA ASN A 40 26.81 -4.88 4.82
C ASN A 40 26.53 -3.47 4.30
N ASN A 41 25.49 -2.79 4.83
CA ASN A 41 25.04 -1.46 4.45
C ASN A 41 24.74 -1.29 2.96
N GLN A 42 24.32 -2.35 2.27
CA GLN A 42 23.96 -2.31 0.85
C GLN A 42 22.46 -2.20 0.63
N LEU A 43 21.67 -2.82 1.51
CA LEU A 43 20.22 -2.82 1.42
C LEU A 43 19.60 -2.02 2.56
N MET A 44 18.49 -1.37 2.25
CA MET A 44 17.68 -0.61 3.18
C MET A 44 16.26 -1.18 3.23
N ASN A 45 15.74 -1.27 4.44
CA ASN A 45 14.33 -1.43 4.71
C ASN A 45 13.77 -0.08 5.20
N PHE A 46 12.56 0.25 4.80
CA PHE A 46 11.82 1.42 5.24
C PHE A 46 10.48 0.97 5.78
N GLY A 47 9.97 1.60 6.83
CA GLY A 47 8.62 1.35 7.30
C GLY A 47 7.90 2.61 7.72
N PHE A 48 6.58 2.53 7.63
CA PHE A 48 5.62 3.57 7.94
C PHE A 48 4.51 2.99 8.82
N SER A 49 4.11 3.75 9.83
CA SER A 49 2.95 3.45 10.65
C SER A 49 2.15 4.71 10.90
N LEU A 50 0.83 4.58 10.87
CA LEU A 50 -0.13 5.60 11.26
C LEU A 50 -1.21 4.91 12.10
N ASN A 51 -1.54 5.52 13.23
CA ASN A 51 -2.68 5.14 14.03
C ASN A 51 -3.42 6.42 14.45
N VAL A 52 -4.74 6.42 14.30
CA VAL A 52 -5.62 7.51 14.74
C VAL A 52 -6.80 6.89 15.47
N GLY A 53 -6.91 7.18 16.76
CA GLY A 53 -8.01 6.65 17.58
C GLY A 53 -9.38 7.16 17.12
N GLU A 54 -9.48 8.45 16.80
CA GLU A 54 -10.74 9.05 16.34
C GLU A 54 -10.48 10.20 15.35
N VAL A 55 -11.26 10.22 14.27
CA VAL A 55 -11.37 11.31 13.30
C VAL A 55 -12.78 11.88 13.39
N MET A 56 -12.88 13.20 13.51
CA MET A 56 -14.14 13.93 13.58
C MET A 56 -14.11 15.14 12.65
N SER A 57 -15.10 15.23 11.77
CA SER A 57 -15.45 16.46 11.06
C SER A 57 -16.95 16.69 11.10
N SER A 58 -17.45 17.73 10.42
CA SER A 58 -18.89 17.97 10.26
C SER A 58 -19.58 16.90 9.40
N GLU A 59 -18.87 16.25 8.50
CA GLU A 59 -19.44 15.36 7.48
C GLU A 59 -18.98 13.90 7.64
N TYR A 60 -17.90 13.66 8.38
CA TYR A 60 -17.26 12.35 8.46
C TYR A 60 -16.79 12.04 9.88
N SER A 61 -16.95 10.78 10.27
CA SER A 61 -16.37 10.24 11.48
C SER A 61 -15.74 8.88 11.21
N ALA A 62 -14.56 8.66 11.75
CA ALA A 62 -13.92 7.35 11.76
C ALA A 62 -13.18 7.08 13.07
N LYS A 63 -12.96 5.80 13.37
CA LYS A 63 -12.33 5.33 14.60
C LYS A 63 -11.33 4.23 14.31
N GLU A 64 -10.34 4.13 15.19
CA GLU A 64 -9.33 3.07 15.19
C GLU A 64 -8.68 2.87 13.82
N ILE A 65 -8.31 3.97 13.17
CA ILE A 65 -7.63 3.93 11.87
C ILE A 65 -6.22 3.42 12.10
N VAL A 66 -5.81 2.37 11.39
CA VAL A 66 -4.45 1.84 11.40
C VAL A 66 -3.97 1.66 9.97
N VAL A 67 -2.75 2.14 9.70
CA VAL A 67 -2.03 1.86 8.46
C VAL A 67 -0.60 1.48 8.82
N ARG A 68 -0.14 0.33 8.34
CA ARG A 68 1.24 -0.14 8.53
C ARG A 68 1.75 -0.69 7.22
N ALA A 69 2.90 -0.19 6.80
CA ALA A 69 3.55 -0.64 5.57
C ALA A 69 5.06 -0.65 5.73
N ASP A 70 5.71 -1.58 5.05
CA ASP A 70 7.16 -1.65 4.94
C ASP A 70 7.60 -1.91 3.49
N LEU A 71 8.74 -1.35 3.12
CA LEU A 71 9.47 -1.65 1.90
C LEU A 71 10.78 -2.31 2.31
N LYS A 72 11.10 -3.47 1.71
CA LYS A 72 12.31 -4.22 2.04
C LYS A 72 13.24 -4.38 0.84
N ASN A 73 14.51 -4.62 1.16
CA ASN A 73 15.58 -4.96 0.22
C ASN A 73 15.82 -3.89 -0.86
N LEU A 74 15.78 -2.61 -0.48
CA LEU A 74 16.05 -1.52 -1.40
C LEU A 74 17.56 -1.31 -1.54
N ASP A 75 18.09 -1.39 -2.76
CA ASP A 75 19.52 -1.13 -3.02
C ASP A 75 19.85 0.35 -2.79
N ILE A 76 20.74 0.60 -1.82
CA ILE A 76 21.10 1.94 -1.37
C ILE A 76 21.80 2.74 -2.47
N ALA A 77 22.69 2.10 -3.25
CA ALA A 77 23.46 2.79 -4.28
C ALA A 77 22.54 3.23 -5.42
N THR A 78 21.60 2.38 -5.84
CA THR A 78 20.59 2.71 -6.84
C THR A 78 19.66 3.82 -6.35
N LEU A 79 19.19 3.79 -5.09
CA LEU A 79 18.37 4.86 -4.53
C LEU A 79 19.08 6.23 -4.49
N GLN A 80 20.35 6.25 -4.12
CA GLN A 80 21.15 7.47 -4.11
C GLN A 80 21.28 8.07 -5.52
N LYS A 81 21.52 7.22 -6.53
CA LYS A 81 21.56 7.67 -7.93
C LYS A 81 20.25 8.31 -8.35
N PHE A 82 19.12 7.67 -8.07
CA PHE A 82 17.79 8.21 -8.37
C PHE A 82 17.57 9.59 -7.72
N TYR A 83 17.91 9.73 -6.44
CA TYR A 83 17.80 11.01 -5.73
C TYR A 83 18.69 12.11 -6.32
N THR A 84 19.93 11.78 -6.69
CA THR A 84 20.88 12.75 -7.26
C THR A 84 20.60 13.10 -8.72
N ALA A 85 19.94 12.21 -9.46
CA ALA A 85 19.59 12.36 -10.87
C ALA A 85 18.49 13.40 -11.10
N GLY A 86 17.66 13.70 -10.10
CA GLY A 86 16.70 14.81 -10.13
C GLY A 86 15.53 14.66 -11.10
N GLY A 87 15.29 13.47 -11.69
CA GLY A 87 14.17 13.23 -12.61
C GLY A 87 14.01 11.78 -13.05
N TYR A 88 12.80 11.44 -13.52
CA TYR A 88 12.42 10.08 -13.97
C TYR A 88 13.11 9.66 -15.29
N ASP A 89 13.50 10.61 -16.14
CA ASP A 89 14.09 10.34 -17.46
C ASP A 89 15.41 9.54 -17.39
N VAL A 90 16.12 9.62 -16.25
CA VAL A 90 17.41 8.95 -16.04
C VAL A 90 17.29 7.41 -15.97
N ILE A 91 16.09 6.89 -15.67
CA ILE A 91 15.84 5.44 -15.63
C ILE A 91 15.94 4.83 -17.03
N GLY A 92 15.40 5.50 -18.05
CA GLY A 92 15.38 4.98 -19.43
C GLY A 92 16.76 4.91 -20.08
N GLU A 93 17.63 5.87 -19.77
CA GLU A 93 18.99 5.96 -20.36
C GLU A 93 20.02 5.07 -19.63
N ASN A 94 19.77 4.71 -18.36
CA ASN A 94 20.71 3.97 -17.51
C ASN A 94 20.09 2.71 -16.91
N THR A 95 19.19 2.06 -17.66
CA THR A 95 18.38 0.91 -17.23
C THR A 95 19.19 -0.14 -16.45
N GLU A 96 20.34 -0.58 -16.98
CA GLU A 96 21.21 -1.58 -16.33
C GLU A 96 21.71 -1.18 -14.93
N GLU A 97 21.84 0.11 -14.64
CA GLU A 97 22.25 0.59 -13.33
C GLU A 97 21.20 0.39 -12.23
N PHE A 98 19.96 0.08 -12.62
CA PHE A 98 18.86 -0.25 -11.71
C PHE A 98 18.71 -1.75 -11.47
N LEU A 99 19.45 -2.60 -12.19
CA LEU A 99 19.42 -4.05 -11.98
C LEU A 99 19.69 -4.46 -10.52
N PRO A 100 20.62 -3.83 -9.77
CA PRO A 100 20.84 -4.17 -8.36
C PRO A 100 19.58 -4.05 -7.49
N LEU A 101 18.78 -2.99 -7.70
CA LEU A 101 17.52 -2.79 -6.97
C LEU A 101 16.53 -3.94 -7.17
N PHE A 102 16.37 -4.41 -8.41
CA PHE A 102 15.42 -5.49 -8.72
C PHE A 102 15.97 -6.89 -8.38
N SER A 103 17.29 -7.07 -8.51
CA SER A 103 17.96 -8.34 -8.17
C SER A 103 17.96 -8.60 -6.66
N ALA A 104 17.88 -7.53 -5.85
CA ALA A 104 17.75 -7.61 -4.39
C ALA A 104 16.41 -8.20 -3.92
N SER A 105 15.48 -8.52 -4.83
CA SER A 105 14.14 -9.00 -4.51
C SER A 105 13.36 -8.01 -3.63
N PRO A 106 13.09 -6.80 -4.15
CA PRO A 106 12.39 -5.77 -3.40
C PRO A 106 10.97 -6.23 -3.08
N GLU A 107 10.50 -5.80 -1.91
CA GLU A 107 9.21 -6.19 -1.35
C GLU A 107 8.49 -4.95 -0.84
N VAL A 108 7.19 -4.85 -1.11
CA VAL A 108 6.26 -3.90 -0.51
C VAL A 108 5.25 -4.71 0.29
N ASN A 109 5.12 -4.40 1.56
CA ASN A 109 4.28 -5.13 2.49
C ASN A 109 3.45 -4.17 3.31
N VAL A 110 2.19 -3.98 2.92
CA VAL A 110 1.16 -3.34 3.74
C VAL A 110 0.61 -4.41 4.68
N THR A 111 1.15 -4.46 5.90
CA THR A 111 0.75 -5.48 6.89
C THR A 111 -0.67 -5.26 7.40
N GLU A 112 -1.12 -4.00 7.44
CA GLU A 112 -2.43 -3.65 7.96
C GLU A 112 -2.92 -2.32 7.36
N ILE A 113 -4.14 -2.34 6.84
CA ILE A 113 -5.01 -1.18 6.73
C ILE A 113 -6.28 -1.56 7.48
N SER A 114 -6.72 -0.75 8.44
CA SER A 114 -7.98 -0.98 9.15
C SER A 114 -8.61 0.32 9.64
N GLY A 115 -9.91 0.30 9.88
CA GLY A 115 -10.65 1.40 10.47
C GLY A 115 -12.16 1.20 10.46
N PHE A 116 -12.84 1.93 11.34
CA PHE A 116 -14.30 1.98 11.41
C PHE A 116 -14.80 3.32 10.93
N THR A 117 -15.73 3.33 9.98
CA THR A 117 -16.38 4.56 9.50
C THR A 117 -17.82 4.64 10.02
N SER A 118 -18.54 5.70 9.67
CA SER A 118 -20.00 5.77 9.86
C SER A 118 -20.79 4.76 9.02
N HIS A 119 -20.15 4.13 8.03
CA HIS A 119 -20.77 3.18 7.10
C HIS A 119 -20.21 1.77 7.23
N GLY A 120 -19.41 1.50 8.28
CA GLY A 120 -18.88 0.18 8.55
C GLY A 120 -17.36 0.07 8.52
N GLN A 121 -16.88 -1.15 8.69
CA GLN A 121 -15.47 -1.49 8.83
C GLN A 121 -14.77 -1.75 7.48
N ILE A 122 -13.52 -1.32 7.42
CA ILE A 122 -12.53 -1.73 6.41
C ILE A 122 -11.38 -2.45 7.10
N SER A 123 -10.88 -3.54 6.52
CA SER A 123 -9.60 -4.14 6.93
C SER A 123 -8.90 -4.86 5.78
N GLY A 124 -7.57 -4.91 5.77
CA GLY A 124 -6.84 -5.60 4.72
C GLY A 124 -5.33 -5.60 4.86
N HIS A 125 -4.69 -6.33 3.94
CA HIS A 125 -3.23 -6.38 3.78
C HIS A 125 -2.88 -6.56 2.30
N LEU A 126 -1.64 -6.21 1.96
CA LEU A 126 -1.06 -6.41 0.64
C LEU A 126 0.43 -6.74 0.78
N LEU A 127 0.86 -7.83 0.18
CA LEU A 127 2.26 -8.16 -0.04
C LEU A 127 2.51 -8.22 -1.54
N THR A 128 3.52 -7.50 -2.00
CA THR A 128 4.03 -7.58 -3.37
C THR A 128 5.54 -7.77 -3.31
N LYS A 129 6.05 -8.77 -4.02
CA LYS A 129 7.49 -9.08 -4.07
C LYS A 129 7.92 -9.36 -5.49
N LEU A 130 9.09 -8.85 -5.87
CA LEU A 130 9.78 -9.25 -7.10
C LEU A 130 10.86 -10.29 -6.77
N SER A 131 11.07 -11.26 -7.65
CA SER A 131 12.08 -12.32 -7.43
C SER A 131 12.64 -12.86 -8.74
N GLY A 132 13.88 -13.38 -8.69
CA GLY A 132 14.50 -14.06 -9.83
C GLY A 132 14.80 -13.16 -11.03
N ILE A 133 15.08 -11.89 -10.79
CA ILE A 133 15.51 -10.94 -11.81
C ILE A 133 17.04 -10.95 -11.85
N THR A 134 17.60 -11.43 -12.95
CA THR A 134 19.06 -11.48 -13.21
C THR A 134 19.50 -10.55 -14.33
N SER A 135 18.53 -10.04 -15.10
CA SER A 135 18.70 -9.08 -16.19
C SER A 135 17.38 -8.33 -16.38
N LEU A 136 17.46 -7.09 -16.85
CA LEU A 136 16.26 -6.29 -17.14
C LEU A 136 15.70 -6.61 -18.53
N PRO A 137 14.39 -6.42 -18.74
CA PRO A 137 13.81 -6.55 -20.07
C PRO A 137 14.31 -5.40 -20.96
N MET A 138 14.38 -5.64 -22.27
CA MET A 138 14.72 -4.60 -23.24
C MET A 138 13.72 -3.42 -23.19
N ASP A 139 12.47 -3.72 -22.90
CA ASP A 139 11.42 -2.74 -22.65
C ASP A 139 10.98 -2.84 -21.17
N LEU A 140 11.31 -1.81 -20.38
CA LEU A 140 10.87 -1.70 -18.98
C LEU A 140 9.35 -1.58 -18.83
N GLY A 141 8.65 -1.19 -19.90
CA GLY A 141 7.20 -1.16 -19.95
C GLY A 141 6.54 -2.53 -20.14
N ASN A 142 7.31 -3.61 -20.32
CA ASN A 142 6.77 -4.95 -20.60
C ASN A 142 6.05 -5.55 -19.38
N PRO A 143 4.70 -5.59 -19.35
CA PRO A 143 3.97 -6.08 -18.17
C PRO A 143 4.12 -7.59 -17.98
N VAL A 144 4.30 -8.35 -19.07
CA VAL A 144 4.44 -9.82 -19.02
C VAL A 144 5.72 -10.20 -18.28
N PHE A 145 6.82 -9.47 -18.50
CA PHE A 145 8.05 -9.69 -17.75
C PHE A 145 7.82 -9.48 -16.25
N TRP A 146 7.26 -8.33 -15.86
CA TRP A 146 7.07 -8.01 -14.43
C TRP A 146 6.09 -8.95 -13.74
N LEU A 147 4.98 -9.30 -14.39
CA LEU A 147 4.03 -10.28 -13.87
C LEU A 147 4.68 -11.65 -13.65
N SER A 148 5.58 -12.10 -14.54
CA SER A 148 6.31 -13.37 -14.36
C SER A 148 7.30 -13.37 -13.19
N LYS A 149 7.64 -12.20 -12.66
CA LYS A 149 8.59 -12.01 -11.54
C LYS A 149 7.90 -11.63 -10.23
N ALA A 150 6.61 -11.30 -10.30
CA ALA A 150 5.84 -10.83 -9.16
C ALA A 150 5.25 -11.99 -8.37
N THR A 151 5.27 -11.84 -7.06
CA THR A 151 4.39 -12.55 -6.13
C THR A 151 3.51 -11.52 -5.46
N VAL A 152 2.20 -11.74 -5.45
CA VAL A 152 1.23 -10.86 -4.79
C VAL A 152 0.35 -11.69 -3.87
N ASP A 153 0.12 -11.20 -2.66
CA ASP A 153 -0.91 -11.69 -1.75
C ASP A 153 -1.66 -10.48 -1.21
N ALA A 154 -2.93 -10.34 -1.58
CA ALA A 154 -3.76 -9.22 -1.17
C ALA A 154 -5.08 -9.72 -0.61
N LYS A 155 -5.51 -9.11 0.49
CA LYS A 155 -6.84 -9.31 1.05
C LYS A 155 -7.43 -7.97 1.48
N LEU A 156 -8.68 -7.74 1.11
CA LEU A 156 -9.47 -6.60 1.54
C LEU A 156 -10.84 -7.09 2.01
N LEU A 157 -11.28 -6.59 3.15
CA LEU A 157 -12.58 -6.83 3.77
C LEU A 157 -13.29 -5.50 3.91
N LEU A 158 -14.54 -5.45 3.45
CA LEU A 158 -15.41 -4.28 3.49
C LEU A 158 -16.79 -4.72 3.97
N GLU A 159 -17.36 -4.04 4.95
CA GLU A 159 -18.76 -4.28 5.33
C GLU A 159 -19.72 -3.82 4.22
N GLU A 160 -20.90 -4.43 4.17
CA GLU A 160 -21.89 -4.20 3.12
C GLU A 160 -22.33 -2.74 3.02
N GLU A 161 -22.61 -2.08 4.15
CA GLU A 161 -23.01 -0.67 4.17
C GLU A 161 -21.92 0.25 3.59
N LEU A 162 -20.65 -0.08 3.82
CA LEU A 162 -19.51 0.70 3.33
C LEU A 162 -19.39 0.53 1.81
N VAL A 163 -19.60 -0.68 1.31
CA VAL A 163 -19.64 -0.97 -0.14
C VAL A 163 -20.75 -0.17 -0.81
N ILE A 164 -21.97 -0.19 -0.25
CA ILE A 164 -23.10 0.56 -0.79
C ILE A 164 -22.77 2.06 -0.83
N TRP A 165 -22.25 2.61 0.27
CA TRP A 165 -21.87 4.02 0.35
C TRP A 165 -20.78 4.38 -0.67
N LEU A 166 -19.72 3.59 -0.80
CA LEU A 166 -18.63 3.83 -1.75
C LEU A 166 -19.13 3.88 -3.20
N THR A 167 -20.06 3.00 -3.57
CA THR A 167 -20.63 2.98 -4.93
C THR A 167 -21.53 4.19 -5.23
N GLN A 168 -22.10 4.83 -4.20
CA GLN A 168 -22.92 6.04 -4.33
C GLN A 168 -22.04 7.29 -4.45
N GLU A 169 -21.01 7.40 -3.61
CA GLU A 169 -20.13 8.58 -3.55
C GLU A 169 -19.07 8.61 -4.65
N PHE A 170 -18.62 7.44 -5.12
CA PHE A 170 -17.60 7.35 -6.16
C PHE A 170 -18.17 6.64 -7.39
N PRO A 171 -18.76 7.37 -8.37
CA PRO A 171 -19.34 6.79 -9.59
C PRO A 171 -18.34 6.02 -10.46
N LEU A 172 -17.03 6.12 -10.18
CA LEU A 172 -15.97 5.35 -10.81
C LEU A 172 -15.87 3.91 -10.26
N ILE A 173 -16.44 3.64 -9.09
CA ILE A 173 -16.55 2.31 -8.53
C ILE A 173 -17.79 1.68 -9.13
N ASP A 174 -17.59 0.82 -10.12
CA ASP A 174 -18.68 0.04 -10.69
C ASP A 174 -19.16 -0.99 -9.64
N PRO A 175 -20.42 -0.90 -9.16
CA PRO A 175 -20.97 -1.86 -8.20
C PRO A 175 -20.88 -3.30 -8.72
N SER A 176 -20.94 -3.50 -10.04
CA SER A 176 -20.82 -4.81 -10.65
C SER A 176 -19.43 -5.40 -10.48
N MET A 177 -18.36 -4.60 -10.39
CA MET A 177 -17.03 -5.10 -10.08
C MET A 177 -16.96 -5.67 -8.66
N LEU A 178 -17.54 -4.99 -7.67
CA LEU A 178 -17.55 -5.50 -6.30
C LEU A 178 -18.39 -6.78 -6.19
N LEU A 179 -19.57 -6.81 -6.83
CA LEU A 179 -20.42 -8.01 -6.83
C LEU A 179 -19.83 -9.19 -7.64
N GLN A 180 -19.04 -8.90 -8.68
CA GLN A 180 -18.42 -9.92 -9.52
C GLN A 180 -17.14 -10.49 -8.88
N PHE A 181 -16.39 -9.64 -8.19
CA PHE A 181 -15.05 -9.98 -7.73
C PHE A 181 -14.91 -10.13 -6.24
N ALA A 182 -15.89 -9.75 -5.43
CA ALA A 182 -15.89 -9.98 -3.98
C ALA A 182 -16.78 -11.17 -3.61
N THR A 183 -16.37 -11.92 -2.60
CA THR A 183 -17.15 -12.99 -1.99
C THR A 183 -17.84 -12.45 -0.75
N GLN A 184 -19.17 -12.58 -0.68
CA GLN A 184 -19.91 -12.26 0.52
C GLN A 184 -19.70 -13.35 1.57
N GLN A 185 -19.25 -12.95 2.75
CA GLN A 185 -19.04 -13.80 3.91
C GLN A 185 -20.38 -14.06 4.64
N GLY A 186 -20.40 -15.03 5.55
CA GLY A 186 -21.62 -15.41 6.27
C GLY A 186 -22.20 -14.33 7.19
N ASP A 187 -21.44 -13.29 7.49
CA ASP A 187 -21.83 -12.11 8.25
C ASP A 187 -22.26 -10.92 7.35
N GLY A 188 -22.24 -11.09 6.03
CA GLY A 188 -22.60 -10.07 5.05
C GLY A 188 -21.43 -9.22 4.54
N ALA A 189 -20.22 -9.34 5.12
CA ALA A 189 -19.05 -8.60 4.66
C ALA A 189 -18.56 -9.08 3.29
N TYR A 190 -18.02 -8.18 2.49
CA TYR A 190 -17.41 -8.47 1.20
C TYR A 190 -15.90 -8.68 1.36
N GLU A 191 -15.41 -9.82 0.89
CA GLU A 191 -13.99 -10.15 0.83
C GLU A 191 -13.48 -10.13 -0.61
N LEU A 192 -12.35 -9.46 -0.82
CA LEU A 192 -11.55 -9.53 -2.04
C LEU A 192 -10.21 -10.19 -1.68
N ARG A 193 -9.90 -11.33 -2.29
CA ARG A 193 -8.64 -12.07 -2.12
C ARG A 193 -7.98 -12.23 -3.47
N PHE A 194 -6.80 -11.64 -3.65
CA PHE A 194 -6.02 -11.78 -4.88
C PHE A 194 -4.66 -12.37 -4.57
N GLU A 195 -4.29 -13.40 -5.33
CA GLU A 195 -2.98 -14.04 -5.24
C GLU A 195 -2.38 -14.12 -6.64
N LEU A 196 -1.10 -13.76 -6.77
CA LEU A 196 -0.30 -13.99 -7.96
C LEU A 196 0.95 -14.72 -7.53
N LYS A 197 1.20 -15.91 -8.08
CA LYS A 197 2.43 -16.66 -7.82
C LYS A 197 2.73 -17.57 -8.98
N ASP A 198 4.00 -17.68 -9.36
CA ASP A 198 4.45 -18.58 -10.43
C ASP A 198 3.70 -18.34 -11.77
N SER A 199 3.33 -17.09 -12.04
CA SER A 199 2.49 -16.67 -13.19
C SER A 199 1.07 -17.25 -13.19
N GLU A 200 0.57 -17.67 -12.04
CA GLU A 200 -0.84 -18.04 -11.83
C GLU A 200 -1.51 -16.96 -10.98
N ALA A 201 -2.57 -16.36 -11.52
CA ALA A 201 -3.40 -15.40 -10.79
C ALA A 201 -4.67 -16.07 -10.30
N ILE A 202 -5.03 -15.82 -9.05
CA ILE A 202 -6.20 -16.36 -8.38
C ILE A 202 -6.97 -15.19 -7.75
N LEU A 203 -8.26 -15.10 -8.04
CA LEU A 203 -9.18 -14.14 -7.44
C LEU A 203 -10.30 -14.89 -6.73
N ASN A 204 -10.38 -14.72 -5.42
CA ASN A 204 -11.30 -15.43 -4.52
C ASN A 204 -11.31 -16.95 -4.71
N GLY A 205 -10.13 -17.55 -4.92
CA GLY A 205 -9.98 -18.98 -5.17
C GLY A 205 -10.24 -19.43 -6.60
N PHE A 206 -10.62 -18.51 -7.51
CA PHE A 206 -10.82 -18.82 -8.93
C PHE A 206 -9.63 -18.37 -9.78
N PRO A 207 -9.06 -19.25 -10.62
CA PRO A 207 -7.99 -18.86 -11.54
C PRO A 207 -8.43 -17.77 -12.52
N LEU A 208 -7.58 -16.79 -12.75
CA LEU A 208 -7.71 -15.76 -13.79
C LEU A 208 -6.77 -16.07 -14.96
N ALA A 209 -7.26 -15.84 -16.17
CA ALA A 209 -6.39 -15.84 -17.36
C ALA A 209 -5.55 -14.56 -17.36
N LEU A 210 -4.23 -14.71 -17.49
CA LEU A 210 -3.25 -13.63 -17.63
C LEU A 210 -2.91 -13.34 -19.09
#